data_AF-A0A1Y4DKH9-F1
#
_entry.id   AF-A0A1Y4DKH9-F1
#
_cell.length_a   1.000
_cell.length_b   1.000
_cell.length_c   1.000
_cell.angle_alpha   90.00
_cell.angle_beta   90.00
_cell.angle_gamma   90.00
#
_symmetry.space_group_name_H-M   'P 1'
#
loop_
_entity.id
_entity.type
_entity.pdbx_description
1 polymer ?
#
loop_
_entity_poly.entity_id
_entity_poly.type
_entity_poly.pdbx_seq_one_letter_code
_entity_poly.pdbx_strand_id
1 'polypeptide(L)'
;MANSYEQIIKDINEHLQKSGRSYYSDFYIGISNDARNRLFKEHHVKENSWWIYRTADSSDVAREVEKYYLELGMRGNAGGGDASATMVYCYAVTPTTTE
;
A
#
# COMPACT_ATOMS: atom_id res chain seq x y z
N MET A 1 15.05 8.00 5.96
CA MET A 1 14.20 8.95 6.72
C MET A 1 12.78 8.46 6.55
N ALA A 2 12.00 8.47 7.62
CA ALA A 2 10.60 8.10 7.54
C ALA A 2 9.80 9.25 6.89
N ASN A 3 8.61 8.95 6.38
CA ASN A 3 7.80 9.89 5.60
C ASN A 3 6.55 10.30 6.38
N SER A 4 6.18 11.57 6.26
CA SER A 4 4.91 12.09 6.78
C SER A 4 3.72 11.56 5.97
N TYR A 5 2.52 11.71 6.53
CA TYR A 5 1.26 11.39 5.84
C TYR A 5 1.20 12.01 4.44
N GLU A 6 1.40 13.33 4.34
CA GLU A 6 1.31 14.07 3.08
C GLU A 6 2.31 13.58 2.03
N GLN A 7 3.54 13.25 2.46
CA GLN A 7 4.56 12.74 1.56
C GLN A 7 4.20 11.36 1.02
N ILE A 8 3.64 10.47 1.84
CA ILE A 8 3.23 9.14 1.39
C ILE A 8 2.04 9.24 0.42
N ILE A 9 1.04 10.07 0.72
CA ILE A 9 -0.09 10.31 -0.18
C ILE A 9 0.39 10.85 -1.53
N LYS A 10 1.29 11.85 -1.51
CA LYS A 10 1.88 12.42 -2.73
C LYS A 10 2.59 11.34 -3.54
N ASP A 11 3.45 10.55 -2.92
CA ASP A 11 4.23 9.52 -3.59
C ASP A 11 3.36 8.41 -4.20
N ILE A 12 2.34 7.95 -3.47
CA ILE A 12 1.41 6.94 -3.98
C ILE A 12 0.58 7.52 -5.12
N ASN A 13 0.06 8.75 -4.99
CA ASN A 13 -0.71 9.40 -6.06
C ASN A 13 0.10 9.61 -7.35
N GLU A 14 1.34 10.08 -7.23
CA GLU A 14 2.26 10.22 -8.37
C GLU A 14 2.59 8.87 -9.02
N HIS A 15 2.63 7.79 -8.24
CA HIS A 15 2.83 6.44 -8.76
C HIS A 15 1.56 5.88 -9.42
N LEU A 16 0.38 6.16 -8.86
CA LEU A 16 -0.93 5.74 -9.40
C LEU A 16 -1.15 6.33 -10.80
N GLN A 17 -0.74 7.57 -11.03
CA GLN A 17 -0.78 8.21 -12.36
C GLN A 17 0.01 7.44 -13.43
N LYS A 18 0.97 6.61 -13.04
CA LYS A 18 1.81 5.80 -13.93
C LYS A 18 1.31 4.36 -14.11
N SER A 19 0.21 3.99 -13.45
CA SER A 19 -0.31 2.62 -13.44
C SER A 19 -1.04 2.20 -14.71
N GLY A 20 -1.59 3.15 -15.46
CA GLY A 20 -2.51 2.89 -16.57
C GLY A 20 -3.88 2.35 -16.16
N ARG A 21 -4.23 2.36 -14.86
CA ARG A 21 -5.54 1.94 -14.33
C ARG A 21 -6.39 3.13 -13.92
N SER A 22 -7.71 2.94 -13.94
CA SER A 22 -8.68 4.03 -13.74
C SER A 22 -9.38 3.99 -12.39
N TYR A 23 -9.44 2.84 -11.72
CA TYR A 23 -10.23 2.67 -10.50
C TYR A 23 -9.34 2.37 -9.29
N TYR A 24 -9.65 2.97 -8.15
CA TYR A 24 -9.00 2.64 -6.88
C TYR A 24 -9.18 1.16 -6.52
N SER A 25 -10.32 0.56 -6.86
CA SER A 25 -10.62 -0.86 -6.64
C SER A 25 -9.77 -1.81 -7.48
N ASP A 26 -8.96 -1.30 -8.41
CA ASP A 26 -7.93 -2.07 -9.10
C ASP A 26 -6.64 -2.22 -8.26
N PHE A 27 -6.55 -1.56 -7.11
CA PHE A 27 -5.39 -1.57 -6.23
C PHE A 27 -5.72 -2.14 -4.86
N TYR A 28 -4.70 -2.68 -4.22
CA TYR A 28 -4.73 -3.10 -2.83
C TYR A 28 -3.79 -2.20 -2.03
N ILE A 29 -4.21 -1.80 -0.83
CA ILE A 29 -3.42 -1.05 0.14
C ILE A 29 -3.36 -1.85 1.44
N GLY A 30 -2.20 -1.86 2.09
CA GLY A 30 -2.05 -2.46 3.41
C GLY A 30 -0.86 -1.89 4.18
N ILE A 31 -0.77 -2.22 5.46
CA ILE A 31 0.39 -1.89 6.31
C ILE A 31 1.13 -3.14 6.82
N SER A 32 2.42 -2.99 7.14
CA SER A 32 3.26 -4.06 7.66
C SER A 32 4.52 -3.52 8.35
N ASN A 33 5.20 -4.38 9.11
CA ASN A 33 6.60 -4.18 9.49
C ASN A 33 7.58 -4.64 8.39
N ASP A 34 7.10 -5.47 7.46
CA ASP A 34 7.86 -5.97 6.32
C ASP A 34 6.97 -5.95 5.07
N ALA A 35 6.96 -4.79 4.40
CA ALA A 35 6.21 -4.60 3.16
C ALA A 35 6.72 -5.50 2.02
N ARG A 36 8.03 -5.81 2.00
CA ARG A 36 8.63 -6.62 0.93
C ARG A 36 8.15 -8.06 1.00
N ASN A 37 8.10 -8.65 2.20
CA ASN A 37 7.57 -10.00 2.40
C ASN A 37 6.09 -10.07 2.05
N ARG A 38 5.29 -9.11 2.50
CA ARG A 38 3.86 -9.02 2.14
C ARG A 38 3.67 -8.97 0.62
N LEU A 39 4.32 -8.04 -0.06
CA LEU A 39 4.20 -7.87 -1.51
C LEU A 39 4.57 -9.14 -2.28
N PHE A 40 5.77 -9.67 -2.07
CA PHE A 40 6.33 -10.67 -3.00
C PHE A 40 6.12 -12.12 -2.56
N LYS A 41 5.98 -12.39 -1.25
CA LYS A 41 5.79 -13.76 -0.75
C LYS A 41 4.35 -14.09 -0.40
N GLU A 42 3.61 -13.16 0.18
CA GLU A 42 2.25 -13.43 0.65
C GLU A 42 1.21 -13.06 -0.40
N HIS A 43 1.31 -11.86 -0.98
CA HIS A 43 0.41 -11.39 -2.04
C HIS A 43 0.86 -11.79 -3.45
N HIS A 44 2.02 -12.44 -3.59
CA HIS A 44 2.54 -12.95 -4.86
C HIS A 44 2.61 -11.89 -5.98
N VAL A 45 2.87 -10.63 -5.61
CA VAL A 45 3.09 -9.54 -6.56
C VAL A 45 4.34 -9.86 -7.39
N LYS A 46 4.30 -9.66 -8.70
CA LYS A 46 5.49 -9.83 -9.54
C LYS A 46 6.39 -8.62 -9.41
N GLU A 47 7.70 -8.81 -9.24
CA GLU A 47 8.64 -7.68 -9.06
C GLU A 47 8.62 -6.69 -10.24
N ASN A 48 8.30 -7.16 -11.45
CA ASN A 48 8.17 -6.34 -12.65
C ASN A 48 6.75 -5.78 -12.90
N SER A 49 5.83 -5.96 -11.95
CA SER A 49 4.48 -5.38 -12.01
C SER A 49 4.40 -4.05 -11.26
N TRP A 50 3.22 -3.42 -11.25
CA TRP A 50 3.03 -2.14 -10.56
C TRP A 50 2.85 -2.38 -9.05
N TRP A 51 3.73 -1.76 -8.26
CA TRP A 51 3.69 -1.76 -6.80
C TRP A 51 4.54 -0.62 -6.24
N ILE A 52 4.24 -0.21 -5.01
CA ILE A 52 4.98 0.80 -4.25
C ILE A 52 4.90 0.47 -2.76
N TYR A 53 5.96 0.76 -2.01
CA TYR A 53 5.86 0.88 -0.56
C TYR A 53 6.60 2.11 -0.05
N ARG A 54 6.18 2.60 1.11
CA ARG A 54 6.80 3.71 1.83
C ARG A 54 6.84 3.42 3.32
N THR A 55 7.89 3.92 3.97
CA THR A 55 8.02 3.87 5.43
C THR A 55 7.48 5.17 6.01
N ALA A 56 6.49 5.07 6.90
CA ALA A 56 5.89 6.16 7.63
C ALA A 56 6.66 6.51 8.91
N ASP A 57 6.51 7.76 9.35
CA ASP A 57 7.10 8.27 10.60
C ASP A 57 6.61 7.53 11.85
N SER A 58 5.38 7.03 11.80
CA SER A 58 4.78 6.25 12.88
C SER A 58 3.78 5.24 12.34
N SER A 59 3.41 4.30 13.20
CA SER A 59 2.33 3.35 12.88
C SER A 59 0.99 4.04 12.70
N ASP A 60 0.77 5.17 13.39
CA ASP A 60 -0.46 5.94 13.27
C ASP A 60 -0.54 6.61 11.90
N VAL A 61 0.56 7.18 11.42
CA VAL A 61 0.64 7.70 10.05
C VAL A 61 0.39 6.60 9.02
N ALA A 62 0.95 5.40 9.21
CA ALA A 62 0.71 4.28 8.30
C ALA A 62 -0.78 3.89 8.26
N ARG A 63 -1.44 3.81 9.42
CA ARG A 63 -2.88 3.53 9.54
C ARG A 63 -3.74 4.62 8.92
N GLU A 64 -3.39 5.89 9.11
CA GLU A 64 -4.09 7.02 8.50
C GLU A 64 -4.03 6.97 6.98
N VAL A 65 -2.87 6.63 6.41
CA VAL A 65 -2.71 6.44 4.96
C VAL A 65 -3.54 5.26 4.45
N GLU A 66 -3.48 4.11 5.12
CA GLU A 66 -4.26 2.92 4.74
C GLU A 66 -5.75 3.25 4.73
N LYS A 67 -6.25 3.84 5.83
CA LYS A 67 -7.64 4.26 5.97
C LYS A 67 -8.06 5.22 4.86
N TYR A 68 -7.24 6.22 4.55
CA TYR A 68 -7.52 7.17 3.47
C TYR A 68 -7.76 6.48 2.12
N TYR A 69 -6.89 5.54 1.73
CA TYR A 69 -7.03 4.84 0.46
C TYR A 69 -8.16 3.79 0.45
N LEU A 70 -8.45 3.17 1.59
CA LEU A 70 -9.63 2.32 1.74
C LEU A 70 -10.93 3.13 1.56
N GLU A 71 -11.00 4.34 2.13
CA GLU A 71 -12.15 5.25 1.95
C GLU A 71 -12.32 5.72 0.50
N LEU A 72 -11.24 5.80 -0.27
CA LEU A 72 -11.27 6.07 -1.72
C LEU A 72 -11.68 4.84 -2.56
N GLY A 73 -11.79 3.66 -1.95
CA GLY A 73 -12.25 2.43 -2.59
C GLY A 73 -11.14 1.49 -3.05
N MET A 74 -9.91 1.62 -2.55
CA MET A 74 -8.91 0.56 -2.70
C MET A 74 -9.34 -0.70 -1.93
N ARG A 75 -8.87 -1.86 -2.39
CA ARG A 75 -8.99 -3.11 -1.64
C ARG A 75 -7.99 -3.11 -0.48
N GLY A 76 -8.29 -3.90 0.54
CA GLY A 76 -7.45 -4.07 1.70
C GLY A 76 -8.27 -4.58 2.86
N ASN A 77 -7.59 -4.92 3.96
CA ASN A 77 -8.25 -5.41 5.16
C ASN A 77 -7.92 -4.47 6.32
N ALA A 78 -8.94 -3.77 6.82
CA ALA A 78 -8.77 -2.84 7.92
C ALA A 78 -8.24 -3.59 9.15
N GLY A 79 -7.08 -3.16 9.66
CA GLY A 79 -6.43 -3.79 10.83
C GLY A 79 -5.31 -4.77 10.51
N GLY A 80 -4.84 -4.81 9.26
CA GLY A 80 -3.68 -5.61 8.87
C GLY A 80 -2.36 -5.01 9.36
N GLY A 81 -1.95 -5.28 10.60
CA GLY A 81 -0.62 -4.94 11.10
C GLY A 81 -0.56 -4.75 12.61
N ASP A 82 0.48 -5.29 13.24
CA ASP A 82 0.73 -5.09 14.67
C ASP A 82 0.84 -3.60 15.02
N ALA A 83 0.74 -3.27 16.31
CA ALA A 83 0.85 -1.90 16.82
C ALA A 83 2.06 -1.12 16.25
N SER A 84 3.12 -1.81 15.83
CA SER A 84 4.36 -1.24 15.29
C SER A 84 4.42 -1.07 13.76
N ALA A 85 3.41 -1.49 12.99
CA ALA A 85 3.46 -1.48 11.52
C ALA A 85 3.65 -0.06 10.96
N THR A 86 4.81 0.21 10.38
CA THR A 86 5.20 1.54 9.86
C THR A 86 5.34 1.57 8.34
N MET A 87 5.29 0.43 7.65
CA MET A 87 5.41 0.41 6.19
C MET A 87 4.04 0.31 5.54
N VAL A 88 3.72 1.24 4.66
CA VAL A 88 2.54 1.20 3.79
C VAL A 88 2.95 0.58 2.47
N TYR A 89 2.20 -0.40 1.96
CA TYR A 89 2.40 -0.99 0.65
C TYR A 89 1.14 -0.95 -0.19
N CYS A 90 1.31 -0.72 -1.48
CA CYS A 90 0.24 -0.70 -2.47
C CYS A 90 0.66 -1.50 -3.70
N TYR A 91 -0.26 -2.28 -4.26
CA TYR A 91 -0.01 -3.00 -5.52
C TYR A 91 -1.25 -3.05 -6.40
N ALA A 92 -1.00 -3.26 -7.69
CA ALA A 92 -2.03 -3.45 -8.69
C ALA A 92 -2.55 -4.89 -8.59
N VAL A 93 -3.84 -5.06 -8.33
CA VAL A 93 -4.45 -6.39 -8.20
C VAL A 93 -4.46 -7.10 -9.55
N THR A 94 -4.02 -8.35 -9.59
CA THR A 94 -4.00 -9.16 -10.81
C THR A 94 -4.55 -10.55 -10.50
N PRO A 95 -4.88 -11.37 -11.51
CA PRO A 95 -5.33 -12.75 -11.27
C PRO A 95 -4.32 -13.62 -10.52
N THR A 96 -3.04 -13.22 -10.43
CA THR A 96 -2.00 -13.97 -9.71
C THR A 96 -1.77 -13.47 -8.29
N THR A 97 -2.34 -12.33 -7.89
CA THR A 97 -2.16 -11.80 -6.53
C THR A 97 -3.17 -12.42 -5.57
N THR A 98 -2.77 -12.58 -4.31
CA THR A 98 -3.65 -12.96 -3.20
C THR A 98 -3.95 -11.72 -2.36
N GLU A 99 -5.14 -11.62 -1.74
CA GLU A 99 -5.58 -10.48 -0.91
C GLU A 99 -5.65 -10.83 0.57
#